data_AF-A0A549SDH4-F1
#
_entry.id   AF-A0A549SDH4-F1
#
_cell.length_a   1.000
_cell.length_b   1.000
_cell.length_c   1.000
_cell.angle_alpha   90.00
_cell.angle_beta   90.00
_cell.angle_gamma   90.00
#
_symmetry.space_group_name_H-M   'P 1'
#
loop_
_entity.id
_entity.type
_entity.pdbx_description
1 polymer ?
#
loop_
_entity_poly.entity_id
_entity_poly.type
_entity_poly.pdbx_seq_one_letter_code
_entity_poly.pdbx_strand_id
1 'polypeptide(L)'
;TKVVTADLKGGVYKVPGRELTVQVKITNKTDEPLKLGEYTAAGLRFLNPDVFTTKPEFPDYLLADRGLSTDPTPIAPGETKTIEIKVQDARWDIERLSDLAYDTDSQVGGLLFFFGPSGKRYAAEIGGPVIPKFVAGDMP
;
A
#
# COMPACT_ATOMS: atom_id res chain seq x y z
N THR A 1 1.97 -14.37 -19.98
CA THR A 1 1.23 -13.13 -19.68
C THR A 1 2.09 -12.22 -18.83
N LYS A 2 2.28 -10.96 -19.21
CA LYS A 2 3.04 -9.96 -18.43
C LYS A 2 2.20 -9.56 -17.22
N VAL A 3 2.61 -9.95 -16.02
CA VAL A 3 1.83 -9.81 -14.80
C VAL A 3 2.74 -9.51 -13.62
N VAL A 4 2.20 -8.88 -12.60
CA VAL A 4 2.82 -8.72 -11.28
C VAL A 4 1.97 -9.46 -10.28
N THR A 5 2.60 -10.21 -9.37
CA THR A 5 1.90 -10.87 -8.27
C THR A 5 2.41 -10.35 -6.95
N ALA A 6 1.51 -10.17 -5.99
CA ALA A 6 1.81 -9.72 -4.64
C ALA A 6 1.27 -10.74 -3.63
N ASP A 7 2.09 -11.06 -2.63
CA ASP A 7 1.81 -12.08 -1.64
C ASP A 7 2.18 -11.51 -0.27
N LEU A 8 1.16 -11.22 0.54
CA LEU A 8 1.30 -10.61 1.86
C LEU A 8 1.99 -11.61 2.82
N LYS A 9 3.10 -11.19 3.42
CA LYS A 9 3.88 -11.98 4.39
C LYS A 9 3.63 -11.62 5.84
N GLY A 10 2.88 -10.57 6.06
CA GLY A 10 2.46 -10.10 7.37
C GLY A 10 2.34 -8.58 7.35
N GLY A 11 1.62 -8.05 8.31
CA GLY A 11 1.50 -6.61 8.48
C GLY A 11 1.11 -6.24 9.88
N VAL A 12 1.36 -4.99 10.22
CA VAL A 12 1.06 -4.40 11.51
C VAL A 12 0.42 -3.04 11.30
N TYR A 13 -0.68 -2.76 11.99
CA TYR A 13 -1.29 -1.44 12.03
C TYR A 13 -1.34 -0.92 13.46
N LYS A 14 -1.22 0.40 13.66
CA LYS A 14 -1.25 1.01 15.00
C LYS A 14 -2.68 1.26 15.46
N VAL A 15 -2.96 1.01 16.75
CA VAL A 15 -4.26 1.26 17.40
C VAL A 15 -4.07 2.02 18.71
N PRO A 16 -4.64 3.24 18.88
CA PRO A 16 -5.17 4.07 17.79
C PRO A 16 -4.05 4.46 16.82
N GLY A 17 -4.37 4.75 15.56
CA GLY A 17 -3.30 5.06 14.61
C GLY A 17 -3.73 5.31 13.18
N ARG A 18 -2.76 5.84 12.43
CA ARG A 18 -2.88 6.26 11.03
C ARG A 18 -1.89 5.51 10.14
N GLU A 19 -1.42 4.35 10.58
CA GLU A 19 -0.27 3.66 10.00
C GLU A 19 -0.55 2.17 9.86
N LEU A 20 -0.27 1.64 8.67
CA LEU A 20 -0.18 0.23 8.33
C LEU A 20 1.19 -0.01 7.69
N THR A 21 1.93 -1.00 8.19
CA THR A 21 3.17 -1.48 7.57
C THR A 21 3.01 -2.94 7.20
N VAL A 22 3.26 -3.28 5.94
CA VAL A 22 3.13 -4.64 5.42
C VAL A 22 4.42 -5.10 4.76
N GLN A 23 4.73 -6.40 4.88
CA GLN A 23 5.79 -7.06 4.15
C GLN A 23 5.18 -7.83 2.99
N VAL A 24 5.59 -7.52 1.76
CA VAL A 24 4.95 -8.07 0.56
C VAL A 24 5.99 -8.69 -0.35
N LYS A 25 5.81 -9.97 -0.68
CA LYS A 25 6.60 -10.67 -1.67
C LYS A 25 6.03 -10.36 -3.05
N ILE A 26 6.77 -9.62 -3.86
CA ILE A 26 6.41 -9.23 -5.21
C ILE A 26 7.19 -10.08 -6.21
N THR A 27 6.51 -10.58 -7.25
CA THR A 27 7.15 -11.17 -8.43
C THR A 27 6.79 -10.37 -9.67
N ASN A 28 7.79 -9.83 -10.35
CA ASN A 28 7.64 -9.09 -11.59
C ASN A 28 7.84 -10.00 -12.81
N LYS A 29 6.75 -10.39 -13.50
CA LYS A 29 6.81 -11.17 -14.76
C LYS A 29 6.61 -10.28 -15.99
N THR A 30 6.81 -8.98 -15.85
CA THR A 30 6.80 -8.03 -16.96
C THR A 30 8.18 -7.92 -17.59
N ASP A 31 8.31 -7.10 -18.63
CA ASP A 31 9.56 -6.78 -19.32
C ASP A 31 10.15 -5.43 -18.93
N GLU A 32 9.56 -4.76 -17.93
CA GLU A 32 10.04 -3.47 -17.43
C GLU A 32 10.45 -3.58 -15.95
N PRO A 33 11.47 -2.83 -15.50
CA PRO A 33 11.69 -2.64 -14.08
C PRO A 33 10.52 -1.85 -13.49
N LEU A 34 10.01 -2.26 -12.33
CA LEU A 34 8.77 -1.69 -11.78
C LEU A 34 9.01 -0.99 -10.44
N LYS A 35 8.40 0.18 -10.27
CA LYS A 35 8.27 0.87 -8.98
C LYS A 35 6.84 0.79 -8.48
N LEU A 36 6.66 0.63 -7.17
CA LEU A 36 5.34 0.73 -6.54
C LEU A 36 4.93 2.20 -6.44
N GLY A 37 3.82 2.56 -7.08
CA GLY A 37 3.32 3.93 -7.13
C GLY A 37 2.10 4.19 -6.27
N GLU A 38 1.22 3.21 -6.08
CA GLU A 38 -0.05 3.43 -5.41
C GLU A 38 -0.57 2.16 -4.73
N TYR A 39 -1.22 2.34 -3.58
CA TYR A 39 -2.07 1.36 -2.91
C TYR A 39 -3.50 1.90 -2.82
N THR A 40 -4.50 1.07 -3.12
CA THR A 40 -5.90 1.44 -2.98
C THR A 40 -6.68 0.48 -2.09
N ALA A 41 -7.51 1.04 -1.23
CA ALA A 41 -8.44 0.33 -0.36
C ALA A 41 -9.70 1.17 -0.15
N ALA A 42 -10.89 0.57 -0.24
CA ALA A 42 -12.17 1.27 -0.01
C ALA A 42 -12.36 2.60 -0.79
N GLY A 43 -11.74 2.75 -1.96
CA GLY A 43 -11.77 3.99 -2.75
C GLY A 43 -10.72 5.04 -2.35
N LEU A 44 -10.02 4.85 -1.22
CA LEU A 44 -8.87 5.64 -0.84
C LEU A 44 -7.68 5.29 -1.74
N ARG A 45 -6.87 6.31 -2.04
CA ARG A 45 -5.64 6.20 -2.83
C ARG A 45 -4.47 6.71 -2.01
N PHE A 46 -3.50 5.84 -1.75
CA PHE A 46 -2.26 6.17 -1.08
C PHE A 46 -1.14 6.18 -2.13
N LEU A 47 -0.58 7.35 -2.41
CA LEU A 47 0.41 7.53 -3.47
C LEU A 47 1.84 7.59 -2.92
N ASN A 48 2.76 7.02 -3.70
CA ASN A 48 4.18 7.15 -3.50
C ASN A 48 4.66 8.41 -4.26
N PRO A 49 5.13 9.46 -3.58
CA PRO A 49 5.56 10.70 -4.21
C PRO A 49 6.82 10.54 -5.09
N ASP A 50 7.58 9.45 -4.93
CA ASP A 50 8.72 9.13 -5.80
C ASP A 50 8.30 8.63 -7.19
N VAL A 51 7.01 8.29 -7.34
CA VAL A 51 6.40 7.85 -8.62
C VAL A 51 5.39 8.88 -9.11
N PHE A 52 4.53 9.38 -8.22
CA PHE A 52 3.58 10.44 -8.51
C PHE A 52 4.16 11.80 -8.14
N THR A 53 4.92 12.39 -9.06
CA THR A 53 5.52 13.74 -8.88
C THR A 53 4.52 14.88 -9.06
N THR A 54 3.33 14.57 -9.59
CA THR A 54 2.21 15.51 -9.71
C THR A 54 0.96 14.88 -9.10
N LYS A 55 0.17 15.70 -8.41
CA LYS A 55 -1.08 15.27 -7.78
C LYS A 55 -2.12 15.00 -8.89
N PRO A 56 -2.67 13.77 -8.98
CA PRO A 56 -3.75 13.51 -9.93
C PRO A 56 -5.03 14.22 -9.51
N GLU A 57 -5.88 14.51 -10.48
CA GLU A 57 -7.25 14.97 -10.22
C GLU A 57 -8.05 13.80 -9.58
N PHE A 58 -8.38 13.95 -8.30
CA PHE A 58 -9.16 12.99 -7.52
C PHE A 58 -9.80 13.71 -6.33
N PRO A 59 -10.94 13.23 -5.79
CA PRO A 59 -11.53 13.85 -4.60
C PRO A 59 -10.56 13.89 -3.42
N ASP A 60 -10.35 15.08 -2.88
CA ASP A 60 -9.32 15.32 -1.85
C ASP A 60 -9.53 14.50 -0.58
N TYR A 61 -10.78 14.20 -0.21
CA TYR A 61 -11.09 13.39 0.96
C TYR A 61 -10.68 11.92 0.81
N LEU A 62 -10.43 11.43 -0.41
CA LEU A 62 -10.00 10.05 -0.69
C LEU A 62 -8.54 9.94 -1.15
N LEU A 63 -7.83 11.06 -1.32
CA LEU A 63 -6.46 11.08 -1.85
C LEU A 63 -5.43 11.41 -0.78
N ALA A 64 -4.58 10.43 -0.47
CA ALA A 64 -3.35 10.60 0.30
C ALA A 64 -2.16 10.65 -0.65
N ASP A 65 -1.82 11.84 -1.14
CA ASP A 65 -0.78 12.08 -2.15
C ASP A 65 0.65 11.78 -1.68
N ARG A 66 0.85 11.67 -0.35
CA ARG A 66 2.10 11.23 0.28
C ARG A 66 1.88 10.05 1.23
N GLY A 67 0.84 9.28 0.97
CA GLY A 67 0.36 8.22 1.87
C GLY A 67 1.09 6.89 1.77
N LEU A 68 2.02 6.72 0.83
CA LEU A 68 2.72 5.46 0.57
C LEU A 68 4.23 5.67 0.51
N SER A 69 5.00 4.79 1.17
CA SER A 69 6.45 4.74 1.03
C SER A 69 6.99 3.31 1.08
N THR A 70 8.16 3.11 0.44
CA THR A 70 8.85 1.82 0.27
C THR A 70 10.30 2.09 -0.17
N ASP A 71 11.15 1.06 -0.20
CA ASP A 71 12.44 1.09 -0.90
C ASP A 71 12.23 1.56 -2.37
N PRO A 72 12.92 2.63 -2.84
CA PRO A 72 12.74 3.18 -4.18
C PRO A 72 13.38 2.34 -5.29
N THR A 73 14.12 1.29 -4.95
CA THR A 73 14.79 0.38 -5.89
C THR A 73 13.77 -0.34 -6.75
N PRO A 74 13.78 -0.16 -8.09
CA PRO A 74 12.86 -0.87 -8.97
C PRO A 74 13.04 -2.39 -8.89
N ILE A 75 11.95 -3.12 -9.05
CA ILE A 75 11.92 -4.58 -9.13
C ILE A 75 12.17 -4.96 -10.59
N ALA A 76 13.29 -5.60 -10.89
CA ALA A 76 13.72 -5.93 -12.24
C ALA A 76 12.79 -6.97 -12.92
N PRO A 77 12.78 -7.05 -14.26
CA PRO A 77 12.10 -8.11 -14.97
C PRO A 77 12.54 -9.51 -14.50
N GLY A 78 11.57 -10.37 -14.18
CA GLY A 78 11.80 -11.72 -13.65
C GLY A 78 12.16 -11.79 -12.17
N GLU A 79 12.41 -10.66 -11.51
CA GLU A 79 12.80 -10.61 -10.10
C GLU A 79 11.63 -10.98 -9.17
N THR A 80 11.96 -11.67 -8.09
CA THR A 80 11.10 -11.80 -6.91
C THR A 80 11.77 -11.16 -5.71
N LYS A 81 11.14 -10.13 -5.14
CA LYS A 81 11.68 -9.34 -4.03
C LYS A 81 10.61 -9.17 -2.95
N THR A 82 11.00 -9.33 -1.69
CA THR A 82 10.16 -8.90 -0.56
C THR A 82 10.48 -7.46 -0.23
N ILE A 83 9.45 -6.62 -0.16
CA ILE A 83 9.58 -5.21 0.20
C ILE A 83 8.68 -4.88 1.39
N GLU A 84 9.13 -3.93 2.21
CA GLU A 84 8.30 -3.31 3.23
C GLU A 84 7.57 -2.11 2.61
N ILE A 85 6.24 -2.09 2.78
CA ILE A 85 5.38 -1.01 2.30
C ILE A 85 4.75 -0.36 3.53
N LYS A 86 4.95 0.95 3.66
CA LYS A 86 4.32 1.76 4.69
C LYS A 86 3.21 2.60 4.10
N VAL A 87 2.01 2.46 4.66
CA VAL A 87 0.83 3.26 4.36
C VAL A 87 0.56 4.16 5.57
N GLN A 88 0.55 5.47 5.37
CA GLN A 88 0.36 6.43 6.46
C GLN A 88 -0.36 7.69 6.01
N ASP A 89 -1.60 7.88 6.47
CA ASP A 89 -2.36 9.13 6.25
C ASP A 89 -3.49 9.26 7.28
N ALA A 90 -3.95 10.49 7.56
CA ALA A 90 -5.11 10.72 8.42
C ALA A 90 -6.39 10.09 7.86
N ARG A 91 -6.54 9.97 6.54
CA ARG A 91 -7.70 9.36 5.89
C ARG A 91 -7.89 7.89 6.25
N TRP A 92 -6.81 7.16 6.57
CA TRP A 92 -6.91 5.80 7.09
C TRP A 92 -7.80 5.73 8.35
N ASP A 93 -7.65 6.73 9.22
CA ASP A 93 -8.38 6.81 10.48
C ASP A 93 -9.75 7.50 10.31
N ILE A 94 -9.81 8.57 9.52
CA ILE A 94 -11.07 9.29 9.22
C ILE A 94 -12.09 8.39 8.54
N GLU A 95 -11.65 7.53 7.62
CA GLU A 95 -12.49 6.56 6.91
C GLU A 95 -12.63 5.24 7.66
N ARG A 96 -12.22 5.21 8.95
CA ARG A 96 -12.40 4.11 9.89
C ARG A 96 -11.75 2.79 9.44
N LEU A 97 -10.71 2.84 8.61
CA LEU A 97 -9.89 1.65 8.31
C LEU A 97 -9.01 1.24 9.52
N SER A 98 -8.76 2.15 10.45
CA SER A 98 -8.16 1.86 11.76
C SER A 98 -9.10 1.06 12.69
N ASP A 99 -10.41 1.15 12.48
CA ASP A 99 -11.42 0.39 13.23
C ASP A 99 -11.42 -1.11 12.87
N LEU A 100 -10.52 -1.56 11.99
CA LEU A 100 -10.25 -2.97 11.71
C LEU A 100 -9.99 -3.80 12.99
N ALA A 101 -9.58 -3.17 14.09
CA ALA A 101 -9.42 -3.82 15.39
C ALA A 101 -10.76 -4.29 16.01
N TYR A 102 -11.88 -3.73 15.57
CA TYR A 102 -13.24 -4.11 16.00
C TYR A 102 -13.86 -5.17 15.10
N ASP A 103 -13.32 -5.39 13.91
CA ASP A 103 -13.81 -6.43 13.00
C ASP A 103 -13.50 -7.83 13.56
N THR A 104 -14.39 -8.78 13.26
CA THR A 104 -14.20 -10.17 13.67
C THR A 104 -13.05 -10.87 12.95
N ASP A 105 -12.58 -10.30 11.84
CA ASP A 105 -11.49 -10.81 11.02
C ASP A 105 -10.51 -9.68 10.71
N SER A 106 -9.31 -9.75 11.30
CA SER A 106 -8.30 -8.69 11.13
C SER A 106 -7.50 -8.92 9.85
N GLN A 107 -8.07 -8.46 8.73
CA GLN A 107 -7.50 -8.59 7.39
C GLN A 107 -7.52 -7.27 6.63
N VAL A 108 -6.53 -7.11 5.74
CA VAL A 108 -6.51 -6.03 4.75
C VAL A 108 -6.76 -6.60 3.36
N GLY A 109 -7.24 -5.76 2.46
CA GLY A 109 -7.41 -6.06 1.04
C GLY A 109 -7.28 -4.80 0.20
N GLY A 110 -6.84 -4.96 -1.04
CA GLY A 110 -6.70 -3.83 -1.96
C GLY A 110 -5.94 -4.16 -3.24
N LEU A 111 -5.55 -3.11 -3.96
CA LEU A 111 -4.71 -3.20 -5.15
C LEU A 111 -3.41 -2.44 -4.95
N LEU A 112 -2.31 -3.05 -5.38
CA LEU A 112 -1.03 -2.39 -5.58
C LEU A 112 -0.87 -2.06 -7.07
N PHE A 113 -0.55 -0.81 -7.37
CA PHE A 113 -0.25 -0.35 -8.72
C PHE A 113 1.23 -0.05 -8.89
N PHE A 114 1.83 -0.76 -9.85
CA PHE A 114 3.22 -0.65 -10.24
C PHE A 114 3.37 0.09 -11.57
N PHE A 115 4.46 0.82 -11.73
CA PHE A 115 4.73 1.64 -12.90
C PHE A 115 6.13 1.33 -13.44
N GLY A 116 6.22 1.11 -14.74
CA GLY A 116 7.48 0.98 -15.47
C GLY A 116 7.91 2.29 -16.13
N PRO A 117 9.13 2.38 -16.69
CA PRO A 117 9.65 3.59 -17.34
C PRO A 117 8.81 4.07 -18.52
N SER A 118 8.03 3.19 -19.16
CA SER A 118 7.12 3.56 -20.25
C SER A 118 5.88 4.36 -19.78
N GLY A 119 5.68 4.48 -18.46
CA GLY A 119 4.45 4.99 -17.86
C GLY A 119 3.34 3.95 -17.77
N LYS A 120 3.59 2.71 -18.22
CA LYS A 120 2.61 1.63 -18.16
C LYS A 120 2.36 1.19 -16.71
N ARG A 121 1.07 1.06 -16.38
CA ARG A 121 0.57 0.61 -15.08
C ARG A 121 0.31 -0.89 -15.08
N TYR A 122 0.73 -1.56 -14.01
CA TYR A 122 0.46 -2.97 -13.72
C TYR A 122 -0.20 -3.10 -12.35
N ALA A 123 -1.29 -3.84 -12.25
CA ALA A 123 -2.02 -4.04 -11.00
C ALA A 123 -1.73 -5.44 -10.43
N ALA A 124 -1.59 -5.52 -9.11
CA ALA A 124 -1.56 -6.77 -8.35
C ALA A 124 -2.53 -6.66 -7.17
N GLU A 125 -3.33 -7.69 -6.96
CA GLU A 125 -4.15 -7.81 -5.76
C GLU A 125 -3.27 -8.09 -4.54
N ILE A 126 -3.60 -7.49 -3.40
CA ILE A 126 -3.02 -7.80 -2.10
C ILE A 126 -4.15 -8.05 -1.10
N GLY A 127 -3.98 -9.05 -0.25
CA GLY A 127 -4.87 -9.27 0.88
C GLY A 127 -4.34 -10.31 1.85
N GLY A 128 -4.88 -10.28 3.07
CA GLY A 128 -4.58 -11.26 4.11
C GLY A 128 -4.47 -10.66 5.50
N PRO A 129 -4.04 -11.46 6.49
CA PRO A 129 -4.07 -11.09 7.90
C PRO A 129 -3.04 -10.02 8.25
N VAL A 130 -3.44 -9.10 9.12
CA VAL A 130 -2.58 -8.10 9.75
C VAL A 130 -2.81 -8.06 11.25
N ILE A 131 -1.81 -7.61 12.00
CA ILE A 131 -1.82 -7.67 13.47
C ILE A 131 -1.93 -6.24 14.04
N PRO A 132 -2.84 -5.97 14.99
CA PRO A 132 -2.86 -4.70 15.69
C PRO A 132 -1.63 -4.53 16.57
N LYS A 133 -1.05 -3.34 16.56
CA LYS A 133 -0.09 -2.86 17.56
C LYS A 133 -0.76 -1.82 18.43
N PHE A 134 -1.12 -2.22 19.65
CA PHE A 134 -1.65 -1.32 20.65
C PHE A 134 -0.56 -0.38 21.13
N VAL A 135 -0.79 0.92 20.95
CA VAL A 135 0.09 2.01 21.39
C VAL A 135 -0.64 2.87 22.40
N ALA A 136 0.10 3.62 23.21
CA ALA A 136 -0.51 4.64 24.05
C ALA A 136 -1.22 5.65 23.14
N GLY A 137 -2.52 5.86 23.37
CA GLY A 137 -3.26 6.97 22.77
C GLY A 137 -2.96 8.27 23.52
N ASP A 138 -3.30 9.40 22.91
CA ASP A 138 -3.54 10.60 23.69
C ASP A 138 -4.66 10.27 24.68
N MET A 139 -4.36 10.26 25.98
CA MET A 139 -5.41 10.30 26.99
C MET A 139 -6.11 11.65 26.82
N PRO A 140 -7.45 11.69 26.71
CA PRO A 140 -8.18 12.94 26.81
C PRO A 140 -7.89 13.66 28.14
#